data_AF-A0A5A7REL6-F1
#
_entry.id   AF-A0A5A7REL6-F1
#
_cell.length_a   1.000
_cell.length_b   1.000
_cell.length_c   1.000
_cell.angle_alpha   90.00
_cell.angle_beta   90.00
_cell.angle_gamma   90.00
#
_symmetry.space_group_name_H-M   'P 1'
#
loop_
_entity.id
_entity.type
_entity.pdbx_description
1 polymer ?
#
loop_
_entity_poly.entity_id
_entity_poly.type
_entity_poly.pdbx_seq_one_letter_code
_entity_poly.pdbx_strand_id
1 'polypeptide(L)'
;MVAQLPCDGDGVCMICGAKGETLSCKTCATPWHIICLAASPETLAEAAQWNCPDCSGAATESAVHGGGGLVDRIREIESDDSLTDREKALKRQELLSGTAGGHGDVSDDKDGDAGGLLGLLGDKFNCSICMQLLDKPVSTPCGHNFCLKCFQKWIGRQQQCKKSCAICRKVIPEKMAREPRINSTIVMAIRMAKLSQANVSEGIPKVYPFIRNQDRPDKAFTTERARKAGKANACSGKIFVTVPLDHFGPITVENDPERKLGVLVGETWEDRMECRQWGAHFPHVAGICGQADHGAQSVALSGGYEDDEDHGDWFLYTGSGGRDLSGNKRTNKLQSFDQTFTKLNEALRVSCKQGYPVRVVRVLRSAAIFLFVVIMILHHGQG
;
A
#
# COMPACT_ATOMS: atom_id res chain seq x y z
N MET A 1 27.37 8.05 -27.26
CA MET A 1 27.74 9.38 -26.71
C MET A 1 28.36 9.14 -25.35
N VAL A 2 29.23 10.03 -24.86
CA VAL A 2 29.68 9.98 -23.46
C VAL A 2 28.53 10.46 -22.59
N ALA A 3 28.19 9.73 -21.52
CA ALA A 3 27.18 10.18 -20.57
C ALA A 3 27.72 11.37 -19.77
N GLN A 4 27.02 12.51 -19.85
CA GLN A 4 27.30 13.67 -19.03
C GLN A 4 26.36 13.63 -17.82
N LEU A 5 26.89 13.89 -16.62
CA LEU A 5 26.12 13.93 -15.36
C LEU A 5 26.57 15.14 -14.53
N PRO A 6 25.68 15.75 -13.74
CA PRO A 6 26.03 16.85 -12.84
C PRO A 6 26.84 16.39 -11.62
N CYS A 7 27.11 17.31 -10.73
CA CYS A 7 27.56 17.00 -9.37
C CYS A 7 26.37 16.72 -8.45
N ASP A 8 26.61 15.96 -7.39
CA ASP A 8 25.63 15.71 -6.33
C ASP A 8 25.52 16.89 -5.33
N GLY A 9 24.68 16.72 -4.30
CA GLY A 9 24.46 17.74 -3.27
C GLY A 9 25.67 18.04 -2.38
N ASP A 10 26.68 17.17 -2.37
CA ASP A 10 27.96 17.41 -1.71
C ASP A 10 28.97 18.11 -2.65
N GLY A 11 28.64 18.32 -3.92
CA GLY A 11 29.53 18.88 -4.94
C GLY A 11 30.54 17.89 -5.50
N VAL A 12 30.26 16.58 -5.41
CA VAL A 12 31.07 15.52 -6.05
C VAL A 12 30.53 15.25 -7.46
N CYS A 13 31.42 15.19 -8.45
CA CYS A 13 31.04 14.83 -9.81
C CYS A 13 30.58 13.36 -9.92
N MET A 14 29.36 13.13 -10.42
CA MET A 14 28.80 11.78 -10.56
C MET A 14 29.41 10.95 -11.70
N ILE A 15 30.38 11.49 -12.46
CA ILE A 15 31.19 10.74 -13.45
C ILE A 15 32.49 10.24 -12.83
N CYS A 16 33.26 11.12 -12.19
CA CYS A 16 34.64 10.82 -11.78
C CYS A 16 34.85 10.70 -10.26
N GLY A 17 33.82 10.96 -9.44
CA GLY A 17 33.89 10.84 -7.97
C GLY A 17 34.75 11.91 -7.28
N ALA A 18 35.17 12.97 -8.00
CA ALA A 18 36.00 14.05 -7.48
C ALA A 18 35.20 15.35 -7.29
N LYS A 19 35.65 16.20 -6.35
CA LYS A 19 35.26 17.61 -6.25
C LYS A 19 36.29 18.47 -7.00
N GLY A 20 35.86 19.58 -7.59
CA GLY A 20 36.71 20.48 -8.38
C GLY A 20 35.89 21.64 -8.95
N GLU A 21 36.37 22.26 -10.03
CA GLU A 21 35.70 23.44 -10.60
C GLU A 21 34.38 23.07 -11.31
N THR A 22 33.30 23.77 -10.94
CA THR A 22 31.94 23.50 -11.41
C THR A 22 31.33 24.68 -12.15
N LEU A 23 30.60 24.38 -13.22
CA LEU A 23 29.78 25.31 -13.99
C LEU A 23 28.29 25.02 -13.73
N SER A 24 27.53 26.03 -13.28
CA SER A 24 26.09 25.90 -13.11
C SER A 24 25.32 26.15 -14.40
N CYS A 25 24.32 25.32 -14.69
CA CYS A 25 23.37 25.56 -15.77
C CYS A 25 22.54 26.83 -15.49
N LYS A 26 22.47 27.77 -16.43
CA LYS A 26 21.69 29.00 -16.31
C LYS A 26 20.19 28.77 -16.08
N THR A 27 19.64 27.68 -16.61
CA THR A 27 18.18 27.39 -16.52
C THR A 27 17.79 26.67 -15.22
N CYS A 28 18.55 25.67 -14.77
CA CYS A 28 18.20 24.85 -13.61
C CYS A 28 19.13 25.01 -12.39
N ALA A 29 20.13 25.90 -12.47
CA ALA A 29 21.18 26.15 -11.47
C ALA A 29 22.10 24.96 -11.14
N THR A 30 21.76 23.73 -11.55
CA THR A 30 22.50 22.49 -11.26
C THR A 30 23.99 22.62 -11.62
N PRO A 31 24.94 22.27 -10.73
CA PRO A 31 26.38 22.34 -10.98
C PRO A 31 26.90 21.13 -11.76
N TRP A 32 27.78 21.36 -12.72
CA TRP A 32 28.43 20.33 -13.55
C TRP A 32 29.94 20.48 -13.49
N HIS A 33 30.66 19.38 -13.38
CA HIS A 33 32.12 19.39 -13.25
C HIS A 33 32.78 19.67 -14.60
N ILE A 34 33.51 20.79 -14.72
CA ILE A 34 33.91 21.36 -16.02
C ILE A 34 34.73 20.37 -16.85
N ILE A 35 35.67 19.67 -16.22
CA ILE A 35 36.57 18.68 -16.83
C ILE A 35 35.82 17.44 -17.37
N CYS A 36 34.58 17.22 -16.92
CA CYS A 36 33.76 16.06 -17.32
C CYS A 36 32.60 16.42 -18.25
N LEU A 37 32.51 17.68 -18.71
CA LEU A 37 31.62 18.07 -19.80
C LEU A 37 32.21 17.63 -21.15
N ALA A 38 31.33 17.22 -22.08
CA ALA A 38 31.74 16.86 -23.45
C ALA A 38 32.11 18.08 -24.30
N ALA A 39 31.65 19.27 -23.89
CA ALA A 39 32.10 20.58 -24.37
C ALA A 39 32.00 21.58 -23.21
N SER A 40 33.15 22.09 -22.75
CA SER A 40 33.23 23.23 -21.82
C SER A 40 33.23 24.54 -22.60
N PRO A 41 32.54 25.61 -22.14
CA PRO A 41 32.64 26.93 -22.76
C PRO A 41 34.06 27.49 -22.62
N GLU A 42 34.62 28.05 -23.70
CA GLU A 42 36.00 28.55 -23.73
C GLU A 42 36.12 29.97 -23.16
N THR A 43 35.02 30.73 -23.09
CA THR A 43 35.00 32.08 -22.51
C THR A 43 34.05 32.22 -21.31
N LEU A 44 34.37 33.17 -20.42
CA LEU A 44 33.53 33.54 -19.28
C LEU A 44 32.13 34.04 -19.69
N ALA A 45 32.00 34.61 -20.90
CA ALA A 45 30.72 35.10 -21.43
C ALA A 45 29.78 33.97 -21.87
N GLU A 46 30.35 32.87 -22.38
CA GLU A 46 29.62 31.65 -22.71
C GLU A 46 29.29 30.85 -21.45
N ALA A 47 30.23 30.77 -20.50
CA ALA A 47 30.01 30.15 -19.20
C ALA A 47 28.80 30.78 -18.45
N ALA A 48 28.69 32.11 -18.46
CA ALA A 48 27.55 32.83 -17.88
C ALA A 48 26.20 32.62 -18.62
N GLN A 49 26.21 31.94 -19.77
CA GLN A 49 25.03 31.67 -20.60
C GLN A 49 24.80 30.17 -20.87
N TRP A 50 25.65 29.31 -20.31
CA TRP A 50 25.65 27.88 -20.55
C TRP A 50 24.41 27.18 -19.97
N ASN A 51 23.86 26.24 -20.73
CA ASN A 51 22.79 25.34 -20.30
C ASN A 51 23.30 23.90 -20.34
N CYS A 52 22.85 23.07 -19.41
CA CYS A 52 23.17 21.64 -19.42
C CYS A 52 22.46 20.92 -20.58
N PRO A 53 22.92 19.71 -20.95
CA PRO A 53 22.32 18.94 -22.05
C PRO A 53 20.79 18.79 -21.94
N ASP A 54 20.30 18.56 -20.72
CA ASP A 54 18.87 18.34 -20.41
C ASP A 54 18.01 19.60 -20.63
N CYS A 55 18.62 20.80 -20.58
CA CYS A 55 17.98 22.08 -20.87
C CYS A 55 18.27 22.60 -22.28
N SER A 56 19.04 21.87 -23.11
CA SER A 56 19.60 22.39 -24.37
C SER A 56 18.94 21.91 -25.66
N GLY A 57 17.94 21.02 -25.59
CA GLY A 57 17.11 20.69 -26.75
C GLY A 57 16.25 19.43 -26.58
N ALA A 58 15.23 19.20 -27.41
CA ALA A 58 14.58 20.10 -28.36
C ALA A 58 13.16 19.59 -28.64
N ALA A 59 12.23 20.47 -29.03
CA ALA A 59 10.85 20.07 -29.32
C ALA A 59 10.76 19.24 -30.62
N THR A 60 10.02 18.12 -30.58
CA THR A 60 9.63 17.35 -31.77
C THR A 60 8.12 17.43 -31.96
N GLU A 61 7.70 18.23 -32.94
CA GLU A 61 6.30 18.33 -33.34
C GLU A 61 5.81 17.05 -34.03
N SER A 62 4.51 16.77 -33.95
CA SER A 62 3.81 15.85 -34.85
C SER A 62 2.33 16.19 -34.88
N ALA A 63 1.87 16.77 -35.99
CA ALA A 63 0.50 17.26 -36.15
C ALA A 63 -0.41 16.22 -36.83
N VAL A 64 -1.66 16.11 -36.35
CA VAL A 64 -2.74 15.42 -37.06
C VAL A 64 -4.02 16.26 -36.92
N HIS A 65 -4.48 16.84 -38.03
CA HIS A 65 -5.84 17.39 -38.13
C HIS A 65 -6.85 16.24 -38.29
N GLY A 66 -8.09 16.31 -37.80
CA GLY A 66 -8.71 17.33 -36.96
C GLY A 66 -10.21 17.03 -36.81
N GLY A 67 -10.84 17.37 -35.67
CA GLY A 67 -12.25 17.00 -35.46
C GLY A 67 -12.80 17.20 -34.03
N GLY A 68 -12.74 18.43 -33.50
CA GLY A 68 -13.44 18.82 -32.26
C GLY A 68 -13.09 17.94 -31.05
N GLY A 69 -11.81 17.86 -30.74
CA GLY A 69 -11.24 16.92 -29.77
C GLY A 69 -11.64 17.21 -28.33
N LEU A 70 -11.34 16.25 -27.45
CA LEU A 70 -11.55 16.38 -26.01
C LEU A 70 -10.80 17.61 -25.44
N VAL A 71 -9.60 17.89 -25.92
CA VAL A 71 -8.77 19.04 -25.52
C VAL A 71 -9.40 20.37 -25.93
N ASP A 72 -10.04 20.44 -27.10
CA ASP A 72 -10.68 21.66 -27.60
C ASP A 72 -11.88 22.03 -26.71
N ARG A 73 -12.72 21.05 -26.39
CA ARG A 73 -13.89 21.22 -25.50
C ARG A 73 -13.49 21.52 -24.06
N ILE A 74 -12.37 20.97 -23.58
CA ILE A 74 -11.81 21.35 -22.28
C ILE A 74 -11.37 22.82 -22.32
N ARG A 75 -10.67 23.27 -23.37
CA ARG A 75 -10.29 24.68 -23.53
C ARG A 75 -11.48 25.62 -23.61
N GLU A 76 -12.56 25.23 -24.30
CA GLU A 76 -13.82 25.99 -24.30
C GLU A 76 -14.37 26.17 -22.88
N ILE A 77 -14.41 25.10 -22.06
CA ILE A 77 -14.83 25.14 -20.65
C ILE A 77 -13.86 25.97 -19.78
N GLU A 78 -12.56 25.95 -20.04
CA GLU A 78 -11.59 26.83 -19.35
C GLU A 78 -11.86 28.32 -19.65
N SER A 79 -12.16 28.64 -20.91
CA SER A 79 -12.41 30.01 -21.39
C SER A 79 -13.78 30.59 -21.07
N ASP A 80 -14.69 29.81 -20.47
CA ASP A 80 -16.04 30.26 -20.11
C ASP A 80 -16.02 31.05 -18.79
N ASP A 81 -15.81 32.37 -18.87
CA ASP A 81 -15.80 33.29 -17.73
C ASP A 81 -17.15 33.39 -16.98
N SER A 82 -18.23 32.75 -17.46
CA SER A 82 -19.51 32.69 -16.77
C SER A 82 -19.59 31.59 -15.68
N LEU A 83 -18.59 30.72 -15.59
CA LEU A 83 -18.56 29.57 -14.67
C LEU A 83 -17.54 29.76 -13.54
N THR A 84 -17.90 29.32 -12.33
CA THR A 84 -16.90 29.17 -11.26
C THR A 84 -15.96 27.99 -11.55
N ASP A 85 -14.74 28.00 -11.02
CA ASP A 85 -13.75 26.94 -11.26
C ASP A 85 -14.26 25.53 -10.88
N ARG A 86 -15.11 25.47 -9.85
CA ARG A 86 -15.81 24.24 -9.42
C ARG A 86 -16.80 23.74 -10.47
N GLU A 87 -17.51 24.63 -11.16
CA GLU A 87 -18.45 24.29 -12.23
C GLU A 87 -17.71 23.96 -13.54
N LYS A 88 -16.59 24.63 -13.82
CA LYS A 88 -15.66 24.23 -14.89
C LYS A 88 -15.16 22.81 -14.64
N ALA A 89 -14.68 22.50 -13.43
CA ALA A 89 -14.24 21.16 -13.04
C ALA A 89 -15.35 20.11 -13.16
N LEU A 90 -16.59 20.41 -12.74
CA LEU A 90 -17.74 19.52 -12.89
C LEU A 90 -18.09 19.26 -14.36
N LYS A 91 -18.13 20.30 -15.22
CA LYS A 91 -18.36 20.11 -16.67
C LYS A 91 -17.25 19.28 -17.33
N ARG A 92 -15.98 19.51 -16.97
CA ARG A 92 -14.84 18.67 -17.41
C ARG A 92 -15.03 17.21 -16.99
N GLN A 93 -15.50 16.97 -15.76
CA GLN A 93 -15.77 15.63 -15.23
C GLN A 93 -16.96 14.93 -15.91
N GLU A 94 -18.04 15.66 -16.20
CA GLU A 94 -19.22 15.15 -16.91
C GLU A 94 -18.91 14.78 -18.36
N LEU A 95 -18.13 15.61 -19.07
CA LEU A 95 -17.63 15.34 -20.43
C LEU A 95 -16.82 14.03 -20.54
N LEU A 96 -16.29 13.53 -19.42
CA LEU A 96 -15.53 12.28 -19.30
C LEU A 96 -16.38 11.08 -18.84
N SER A 97 -17.68 11.26 -18.53
CA SER A 97 -18.48 10.31 -17.72
C SER A 97 -19.75 9.77 -18.42
N GLY A 98 -19.58 9.12 -19.57
CA GLY A 98 -20.68 8.39 -20.24
C GLY A 98 -21.29 7.29 -19.34
N THR A 99 -22.62 7.23 -19.26
CA THR A 99 -23.34 6.49 -18.20
C THR A 99 -24.34 5.44 -18.71
N ALA A 100 -24.27 4.22 -18.16
CA ALA A 100 -25.32 3.20 -18.11
C ALA A 100 -25.09 2.28 -16.89
N GLY A 101 -26.13 1.65 -16.31
CA GLY A 101 -26.03 0.98 -15.00
C GLY A 101 -26.81 -0.34 -14.85
N GLY A 102 -26.77 -0.92 -13.65
CA GLY A 102 -27.46 -2.18 -13.28
C GLY A 102 -27.35 -2.48 -11.76
N HIS A 103 -28.25 -3.32 -11.23
CA HIS A 103 -28.50 -3.51 -9.79
C HIS A 103 -28.70 -4.99 -9.42
N GLY A 104 -28.51 -5.38 -8.15
CA GLY A 104 -28.82 -6.73 -7.64
C GLY A 104 -28.29 -7.01 -6.23
N ASP A 105 -29.16 -7.53 -5.36
CA ASP A 105 -28.92 -7.88 -3.93
C ASP A 105 -29.22 -9.38 -3.67
N VAL A 106 -28.92 -9.91 -2.46
CA VAL A 106 -29.60 -11.01 -1.71
C VAL A 106 -28.74 -11.47 -0.50
N SER A 107 -29.41 -12.04 0.52
CA SER A 107 -29.09 -11.96 1.95
C SER A 107 -28.45 -13.19 2.65
N ASP A 108 -28.40 -13.12 4.00
CA ASP A 108 -27.92 -14.11 5.00
C ASP A 108 -28.40 -15.57 4.83
N ASP A 109 -27.71 -16.51 5.51
CA ASP A 109 -28.40 -17.56 6.29
C ASP A 109 -27.52 -18.21 7.39
N LYS A 110 -28.10 -19.12 8.20
CA LYS A 110 -27.52 -19.69 9.44
C LYS A 110 -27.96 -21.15 9.69
N ASP A 111 -27.46 -21.92 10.66
CA ASP A 111 -26.36 -21.72 11.63
C ASP A 111 -25.41 -22.97 11.60
N GLY A 112 -25.14 -23.87 12.57
CA GLY A 112 -25.21 -23.86 14.05
C GLY A 112 -25.70 -25.18 14.69
N ASP A 113 -24.84 -26.22 14.75
CA ASP A 113 -25.02 -27.42 15.59
C ASP A 113 -23.68 -27.90 16.19
N ALA A 114 -23.70 -28.71 17.26
CA ALA A 114 -22.53 -29.08 18.05
C ALA A 114 -22.51 -30.58 18.45
N GLY A 115 -21.62 -31.35 17.82
CA GLY A 115 -21.41 -32.77 18.16
C GLY A 115 -20.04 -33.28 17.74
N GLY A 116 -19.02 -33.19 18.61
CA GLY A 116 -17.67 -33.65 18.31
C GLY A 116 -16.72 -33.66 19.50
N LEU A 117 -15.46 -34.05 19.26
CA LEU A 117 -14.42 -34.26 20.29
C LEU A 117 -14.14 -33.03 21.19
N LEU A 118 -14.60 -31.84 20.78
CA LEU A 118 -14.62 -30.64 21.61
C LEU A 118 -15.41 -30.84 22.92
N GLY A 119 -16.41 -31.73 22.98
CA GLY A 119 -17.14 -32.04 24.21
C GLY A 119 -16.31 -32.76 25.28
N LEU A 120 -15.29 -33.54 24.89
CA LEU A 120 -14.43 -34.30 25.83
C LEU A 120 -13.14 -33.56 26.22
N LEU A 121 -12.78 -32.49 25.51
CA LEU A 121 -11.54 -31.74 25.73
C LEU A 121 -11.73 -30.23 25.90
N GLY A 122 -12.88 -29.68 25.47
CA GLY A 122 -13.18 -28.25 25.45
C GLY A 122 -13.21 -27.62 26.84
N ASP A 123 -13.82 -28.29 27.82
CA ASP A 123 -13.91 -27.79 29.20
C ASP A 123 -12.55 -27.51 29.85
N LYS A 124 -11.53 -28.28 29.46
CA LYS A 124 -10.13 -28.08 29.93
C LYS A 124 -9.46 -26.86 29.29
N PHE A 125 -10.03 -26.34 28.20
CA PHE A 125 -9.56 -25.19 27.44
C PHE A 125 -10.60 -24.04 27.35
N ASN A 126 -11.65 -24.09 28.15
CA ASN A 126 -12.66 -23.03 28.27
C ASN A 126 -12.21 -21.98 29.30
N CYS A 127 -12.33 -20.70 28.93
CA CYS A 127 -12.00 -19.58 29.78
C CYS A 127 -13.12 -19.30 30.78
N SER A 128 -12.89 -19.57 32.07
CA SER A 128 -13.89 -19.45 33.15
C SER A 128 -14.40 -18.03 33.44
N ILE A 129 -14.03 -17.02 32.64
CA ILE A 129 -14.56 -15.65 32.70
C ILE A 129 -15.61 -15.39 31.61
N CYS A 130 -15.51 -16.07 30.46
CA CYS A 130 -16.44 -15.89 29.33
C CYS A 130 -17.11 -17.20 28.87
N MET A 131 -16.78 -18.34 29.48
CA MET A 131 -17.28 -19.68 29.15
C MET A 131 -17.14 -20.07 27.67
N GLN A 132 -16.06 -19.59 27.03
CA GLN A 132 -15.71 -19.88 25.65
C GLN A 132 -14.28 -20.42 25.58
N LEU A 133 -13.99 -21.18 24.52
CA LEU A 133 -12.66 -21.70 24.22
C LEU A 133 -11.60 -20.57 24.18
N LEU A 134 -10.45 -20.79 24.80
CA LEU A 134 -9.43 -19.76 25.06
C LEU A 134 -8.88 -19.07 23.78
N ASP A 135 -9.24 -17.79 23.57
CA ASP A 135 -8.56 -16.87 22.64
C ASP A 135 -7.36 -16.20 23.31
N LYS A 136 -6.17 -16.38 22.73
CA LYS A 136 -4.88 -15.88 23.26
C LYS A 136 -4.74 -16.20 24.77
N PRO A 137 -4.70 -17.50 25.15
CA PRO A 137 -4.62 -17.95 26.55
C PRO A 137 -3.44 -17.33 27.28
N VAL A 138 -3.69 -16.82 28.49
CA VAL A 138 -2.69 -16.35 29.46
C VAL A 138 -2.75 -17.28 30.66
N SER A 139 -1.61 -17.90 31.00
CA SER A 139 -1.48 -18.80 32.16
C SER A 139 -1.00 -18.04 33.38
N THR A 140 -1.78 -18.09 34.45
CA THR A 140 -1.40 -17.56 35.76
C THR A 140 -0.39 -18.47 36.47
N PRO A 141 0.41 -17.98 37.44
CA PRO A 141 1.36 -18.82 38.19
C PRO A 141 0.70 -19.91 39.03
N CYS A 142 -0.62 -19.81 39.23
CA CYS A 142 -1.45 -20.84 39.86
C CYS A 142 -2.09 -21.82 38.85
N GLY A 143 -1.57 -21.93 37.62
CA GLY A 143 -1.99 -22.90 36.60
C GLY A 143 -3.29 -22.58 35.85
N HIS A 144 -4.08 -21.61 36.33
CA HIS A 144 -5.36 -21.23 35.74
C HIS A 144 -5.19 -20.36 34.49
N ASN A 145 -6.04 -20.58 33.48
CA ASN A 145 -5.89 -20.05 32.13
C ASN A 145 -7.10 -19.20 31.73
N PHE A 146 -6.84 -18.03 31.13
CA PHE A 146 -7.87 -17.08 30.73
C PHE A 146 -7.56 -16.47 29.37
N CYS A 147 -8.56 -16.06 28.59
CA CYS A 147 -8.32 -15.29 27.36
C CYS A 147 -7.59 -13.98 27.71
N LEU A 148 -6.62 -13.53 26.93
CA LEU A 148 -5.86 -12.29 27.20
C LEU A 148 -6.77 -11.09 27.54
N LYS A 149 -7.82 -10.88 26.73
CA LYS A 149 -8.83 -9.83 26.94
C LYS A 149 -9.61 -10.01 28.25
N CYS A 150 -9.87 -11.24 28.67
CA CYS A 150 -10.59 -11.54 29.92
C CYS A 150 -9.69 -11.34 31.14
N PHE A 151 -8.43 -11.77 31.07
CA PHE A 151 -7.42 -11.52 32.10
C PHE A 151 -7.20 -10.02 32.31
N GLN A 152 -6.98 -9.25 31.24
CA GLN A 152 -6.81 -7.79 31.30
C GLN A 152 -8.04 -7.09 31.89
N LYS A 153 -9.26 -7.43 31.44
CA LYS A 153 -10.51 -6.90 31.99
C LYS A 153 -10.72 -7.26 33.47
N TRP A 154 -10.29 -8.45 33.92
CA TRP A 154 -10.38 -8.84 35.32
C TRP A 154 -9.39 -8.06 36.19
N ILE A 155 -8.11 -8.07 35.82
CA ILE A 155 -7.03 -7.38 36.55
C ILE A 155 -7.29 -5.87 36.63
N GLY A 156 -7.76 -5.24 35.54
CA GLY A 156 -8.11 -3.82 35.51
C GLY A 156 -9.34 -3.42 36.34
N ARG A 157 -10.11 -4.38 36.87
CA ARG A 157 -11.19 -4.12 37.84
C ARG A 157 -10.72 -4.19 39.29
N GLN A 158 -9.51 -4.68 39.56
CA GLN A 158 -8.98 -4.88 40.92
C GLN A 158 -8.14 -3.70 41.41
N GLN A 159 -8.46 -2.47 40.98
CA GLN A 159 -7.63 -1.28 41.15
C GLN A 159 -7.30 -0.93 42.62
N GLN A 160 -8.17 -1.30 43.56
CA GLN A 160 -8.02 -1.06 45.01
C GLN A 160 -7.58 -2.31 45.80
N CYS A 161 -7.32 -3.44 45.13
CA CYS A 161 -7.09 -4.74 45.78
C CYS A 161 -5.80 -5.41 45.27
N LYS A 162 -5.31 -6.42 46.01
CA LYS A 162 -4.22 -7.28 45.52
C LYS A 162 -4.71 -8.06 44.29
N LYS A 163 -4.12 -7.73 43.13
CA LYS A 163 -4.36 -8.37 41.82
C LYS A 163 -4.27 -9.90 41.97
N SER A 164 -5.32 -10.62 41.61
CA SER A 164 -5.55 -12.02 42.01
C SER A 164 -6.29 -12.83 40.94
N CYS A 165 -5.98 -14.13 40.88
CA CYS A 165 -6.63 -15.07 39.95
C CYS A 165 -8.14 -15.12 40.19
N ALA A 166 -8.95 -15.00 39.12
CA ALA A 166 -10.41 -14.99 39.22
C ALA A 166 -10.99 -16.25 39.91
N ILE A 167 -10.37 -17.41 39.66
CA ILE A 167 -10.78 -18.72 40.18
C ILE A 167 -10.27 -18.92 41.62
N CYS A 168 -8.98 -19.21 41.81
CA CYS A 168 -8.43 -19.57 43.13
C CYS A 168 -7.89 -18.41 44.00
N ARG A 169 -8.10 -17.15 43.61
CA ARG A 169 -7.72 -15.91 44.34
C ARG A 169 -6.25 -15.72 44.74
N LYS A 170 -5.36 -16.66 44.40
CA LYS A 170 -3.90 -16.51 44.53
C LYS A 170 -3.42 -15.23 43.83
N VAL A 171 -2.48 -14.52 44.46
CA VAL A 171 -1.94 -13.23 44.01
C VAL A 171 -1.20 -13.39 42.68
N ILE A 172 -1.41 -12.44 41.77
CA ILE A 172 -0.74 -12.36 40.47
C ILE A 172 0.44 -11.39 40.59
N PRO A 173 1.69 -11.80 40.28
CA PRO A 173 2.85 -10.93 40.30
C PRO A 173 2.67 -9.70 39.39
N GLU A 174 3.07 -8.54 39.89
CA GLU A 174 2.73 -7.26 39.25
C GLU A 174 3.31 -7.12 37.84
N LYS A 175 4.52 -7.67 37.59
CA LYS A 175 5.12 -7.76 36.25
C LYS A 175 4.20 -8.49 35.25
N MET A 176 3.64 -9.64 35.64
CA MET A 176 2.71 -10.40 34.78
C MET A 176 1.37 -9.68 34.61
N ALA A 177 0.92 -8.92 35.62
CA ALA A 177 -0.30 -8.13 35.53
C ALA A 177 -0.17 -6.93 34.56
N ARG A 178 1.04 -6.38 34.39
CA ARG A 178 1.36 -5.34 33.38
C ARG A 178 1.67 -5.96 32.00
N GLU A 179 2.45 -7.04 31.97
CA GLU A 179 2.93 -7.73 30.76
C GLU A 179 2.42 -9.20 30.71
N PRO A 180 1.12 -9.44 30.42
CA PRO A 180 0.57 -10.79 30.34
C PRO A 180 1.04 -11.53 29.07
N ARG A 181 1.89 -12.55 29.25
CA ARG A 181 2.39 -13.38 28.15
C ARG A 181 1.39 -14.46 27.74
N ILE A 182 1.25 -14.65 26.43
CA ILE A 182 0.39 -15.69 25.83
C ILE A 182 1.09 -17.04 25.96
N ASN A 183 0.38 -18.07 26.45
CA ASN A 183 0.85 -19.44 26.49
C ASN A 183 0.72 -20.08 25.09
N SER A 184 1.83 -20.09 24.35
CA SER A 184 1.93 -20.70 23.01
C SER A 184 1.61 -22.19 23.01
N THR A 185 1.97 -22.94 24.06
CA THR A 185 1.66 -24.37 24.19
C THR A 185 0.16 -24.63 24.22
N ILE A 186 -0.62 -23.81 24.93
CA ILE A 186 -2.09 -23.91 24.93
C ILE A 186 -2.67 -23.48 23.57
N VAL A 187 -2.10 -22.47 22.90
CA VAL A 187 -2.49 -22.13 21.51
C VAL A 187 -2.25 -23.31 20.56
N MET A 188 -1.13 -24.02 20.70
CA MET A 188 -0.85 -25.21 19.89
C MET A 188 -1.78 -26.37 20.24
N ALA A 189 -2.05 -26.64 21.52
CA ALA A 189 -2.99 -27.67 21.95
C ALA A 189 -4.42 -27.43 21.40
N ILE A 190 -4.92 -26.20 21.50
CA ILE A 190 -6.21 -25.80 20.93
C ILE A 190 -6.21 -25.90 19.41
N ARG A 191 -5.12 -25.52 18.73
CA ARG A 191 -4.98 -25.70 17.28
C ARG A 191 -5.02 -27.18 16.88
N MET A 192 -4.28 -28.05 17.58
CA MET A 192 -4.27 -29.50 17.31
C MET A 192 -5.65 -30.14 17.57
N ALA A 193 -6.33 -29.76 18.66
CA ALA A 193 -7.68 -30.26 18.97
C ALA A 193 -8.74 -29.79 17.96
N LYS A 194 -8.57 -28.61 17.34
CA LYS A 194 -9.41 -28.16 16.22
C LYS A 194 -9.09 -28.90 14.92
N LEU A 195 -7.83 -29.22 14.66
CA LEU A 195 -7.41 -29.98 13.48
C LEU A 195 -7.89 -31.43 13.52
N SER A 196 -7.89 -32.10 14.68
CA SER A 196 -8.41 -33.48 14.78
C SER A 196 -9.92 -33.58 14.54
N GLN A 197 -10.68 -32.50 14.76
CA GLN A 197 -12.12 -32.45 14.46
C GLN A 197 -12.42 -32.29 12.96
N ALA A 198 -11.47 -31.75 12.18
CA ALA A 198 -11.61 -31.65 10.72
C ALA A 198 -11.44 -33.00 9.99
N ASN A 199 -11.03 -34.06 10.70
CA ASN A 199 -10.69 -35.36 10.14
C ASN A 199 -11.78 -36.44 10.36
N VAL A 200 -12.99 -36.06 10.83
CA VAL A 200 -14.11 -37.00 11.04
C VAL A 200 -15.04 -37.09 9.80
N SER A 201 -14.93 -36.13 8.88
CA SER A 201 -15.39 -36.34 7.50
C SER A 201 -14.30 -37.05 6.69
N GLU A 202 -14.66 -38.07 5.91
CA GLU A 202 -13.76 -38.76 4.96
C GLU A 202 -13.35 -37.82 3.80
N GLY A 203 -12.45 -36.89 4.09
CA GLY A 203 -11.86 -35.97 3.13
C GLY A 203 -10.37 -36.23 3.02
N ILE A 204 -9.89 -36.42 1.79
CA ILE A 204 -8.46 -36.31 1.45
C ILE A 204 -7.93 -35.01 2.10
N PRO A 205 -6.79 -35.04 2.82
CA PRO A 205 -6.24 -33.83 3.44
C PRO A 205 -6.22 -32.68 2.43
N LYS A 206 -6.77 -31.52 2.82
CA LYS A 206 -6.79 -30.34 1.94
C LYS A 206 -5.37 -29.80 1.79
N VAL A 207 -4.60 -30.45 0.92
CA VAL A 207 -3.34 -29.95 0.38
C VAL A 207 -3.69 -28.66 -0.36
N TYR A 208 -3.26 -27.53 0.19
CA TYR A 208 -3.25 -26.26 -0.51
C TYR A 208 -1.94 -26.24 -1.32
N PRO A 209 -1.97 -26.34 -2.66
CA PRO A 209 -0.74 -26.41 -3.43
C PRO A 209 0.02 -25.08 -3.31
N PHE A 210 1.21 -25.11 -2.72
CA PHE A 210 2.07 -23.94 -2.68
C PHE A 210 2.78 -23.78 -4.03
N ILE A 211 2.21 -22.95 -4.90
CA ILE A 211 2.80 -22.59 -6.19
C ILE A 211 3.93 -21.58 -5.93
N ARG A 212 5.19 -21.99 -6.16
CA ARG A 212 6.37 -21.12 -6.07
C ARG A 212 6.26 -20.02 -7.11
N ASN A 213 6.96 -18.89 -6.92
CA ASN A 213 6.82 -17.76 -7.83
C ASN A 213 7.16 -18.09 -9.30
N GLN A 214 8.24 -18.85 -9.50
CA GLN A 214 8.67 -19.41 -10.79
C GLN A 214 7.65 -20.34 -11.47
N ASP A 215 6.74 -20.97 -10.72
CA ASP A 215 5.78 -21.95 -11.22
C ASP A 215 4.41 -21.30 -11.51
N ARG A 216 4.32 -19.97 -11.48
CA ARG A 216 3.10 -19.19 -11.76
C ARG A 216 3.06 -18.78 -13.23
N PRO A 217 1.86 -18.68 -13.83
CA PRO A 217 1.71 -18.05 -15.15
C PRO A 217 2.03 -16.55 -15.08
N ASP A 218 2.45 -15.98 -16.22
CA ASP A 218 2.84 -14.57 -16.35
C ASP A 218 1.66 -13.59 -16.24
N LYS A 219 0.41 -14.06 -16.31
CA LYS A 219 -0.80 -13.26 -16.03
C LYS A 219 -1.56 -13.77 -14.80
N ALA A 220 -2.30 -12.88 -14.15
CA ALA A 220 -3.20 -13.23 -13.05
C ALA A 220 -4.25 -14.26 -13.47
N PHE A 221 -4.54 -15.22 -12.58
CA PHE A 221 -5.34 -16.40 -12.90
C PHE A 221 -6.39 -16.70 -11.83
N THR A 222 -7.56 -17.20 -12.24
CA THR A 222 -8.61 -17.68 -11.32
C THR A 222 -8.48 -19.18 -11.08
N THR A 223 -8.68 -19.62 -9.84
CA THR A 223 -8.84 -21.06 -9.54
C THR A 223 -10.29 -21.49 -9.77
N GLU A 224 -10.53 -22.79 -9.96
CA GLU A 224 -11.89 -23.38 -10.09
C GLU A 224 -12.83 -23.03 -8.92
N ARG A 225 -12.27 -22.68 -7.75
CA ARG A 225 -13.03 -22.25 -6.57
C ARG A 225 -13.59 -20.81 -6.69
N ALA A 226 -13.19 -20.03 -7.70
CA ALA A 226 -13.62 -18.66 -7.91
C ALA A 226 -15.03 -18.59 -8.52
N ARG A 227 -16.07 -18.70 -7.68
CA ARG A 227 -17.50 -18.71 -8.09
C ARG A 227 -18.04 -17.39 -8.69
N LYS A 228 -17.20 -16.37 -8.89
CA LYS A 228 -17.56 -15.07 -9.50
C LYS A 228 -16.52 -14.69 -10.54
N ALA A 229 -16.98 -14.24 -11.71
CA ALA A 229 -16.15 -13.77 -12.81
C ALA A 229 -15.34 -12.50 -12.46
N GLY A 230 -14.31 -12.24 -13.25
CA GLY A 230 -13.43 -11.07 -13.10
C GLY A 230 -12.28 -11.28 -12.09
N LYS A 231 -11.31 -10.38 -12.13
CA LYS A 231 -10.02 -10.52 -11.41
C LYS A 231 -10.11 -10.30 -9.88
N ALA A 232 -11.30 -10.00 -9.34
CA ALA A 232 -11.53 -9.74 -7.92
C ALA A 232 -11.28 -10.94 -6.98
N ASN A 233 -11.28 -12.17 -7.50
CA ASN A 233 -10.87 -13.39 -6.80
C ASN A 233 -9.67 -14.08 -7.46
N ALA A 234 -8.95 -13.40 -8.36
CA ALA A 234 -7.80 -13.96 -9.04
C ALA A 234 -6.58 -14.04 -8.11
N CYS A 235 -5.77 -15.07 -8.30
CA CYS A 235 -4.41 -15.13 -7.79
C CYS A 235 -3.49 -14.28 -8.68
N SER A 236 -2.56 -13.56 -8.06
CA SER A 236 -1.45 -12.92 -8.76
C SER A 236 -0.66 -13.96 -9.57
N GLY A 237 -0.33 -13.59 -10.82
CA GLY A 237 0.67 -14.29 -11.62
C GLY A 237 2.08 -14.17 -11.01
N LYS A 238 3.07 -14.62 -11.78
CA LYS A 238 4.50 -14.52 -11.48
C LYS A 238 4.90 -13.07 -11.16
N ILE A 239 5.57 -12.87 -10.03
CA ILE A 239 6.23 -11.60 -9.72
C ILE A 239 7.55 -11.58 -10.48
N PHE A 240 7.77 -10.56 -11.30
CA PHE A 240 8.96 -10.47 -12.16
C PHE A 240 10.18 -9.87 -11.45
N VAL A 241 9.92 -9.05 -10.43
CA VAL A 241 10.94 -8.33 -9.64
C VAL A 241 11.31 -9.07 -8.35
N THR A 242 12.54 -8.88 -7.88
CA THR A 242 13.09 -9.55 -6.67
C THR A 242 13.06 -8.67 -5.41
N VAL A 243 12.63 -7.41 -5.49
CA VAL A 243 12.49 -6.53 -4.32
C VAL A 243 11.60 -7.14 -3.22
N PRO A 244 11.97 -7.01 -1.93
CA PRO A 244 11.12 -7.45 -0.83
C PRO A 244 9.89 -6.55 -0.67
N LEU A 245 8.88 -7.03 0.07
CA LEU A 245 7.57 -6.35 0.21
C LEU A 245 7.65 -4.98 0.91
N ASP A 246 8.72 -4.75 1.66
CA ASP A 246 9.03 -3.53 2.41
C ASP A 246 10.01 -2.58 1.71
N HIS A 247 10.45 -2.91 0.47
CA HIS A 247 11.40 -2.10 -0.31
C HIS A 247 10.91 -0.67 -0.58
N PHE A 248 11.65 0.33 -0.09
CA PHE A 248 11.44 1.76 -0.36
C PHE A 248 12.13 2.21 -1.66
N GLY A 249 11.65 3.31 -2.26
CA GLY A 249 12.29 3.91 -3.44
C GLY A 249 12.03 3.18 -4.75
N PRO A 250 12.81 3.45 -5.82
CA PRO A 250 12.62 2.85 -7.14
C PRO A 250 13.00 1.36 -7.16
N ILE A 251 12.56 0.66 -8.20
CA ILE A 251 12.94 -0.74 -8.47
C ILE A 251 13.98 -0.72 -9.57
N THR A 252 15.22 -1.09 -9.22
CA THR A 252 16.41 -0.89 -10.05
C THR A 252 16.77 -2.13 -10.89
N VAL A 253 17.76 -2.01 -11.77
CA VAL A 253 18.17 -3.07 -12.72
C VAL A 253 18.60 -4.37 -12.05
N GLU A 254 19.14 -4.31 -10.83
CA GLU A 254 19.55 -5.49 -10.05
C GLU A 254 18.34 -6.28 -9.52
N ASN A 255 17.18 -5.61 -9.45
CA ASN A 255 15.93 -6.17 -8.96
C ASN A 255 14.99 -6.67 -10.07
N ASP A 256 15.40 -6.54 -11.33
CA ASP A 256 14.72 -7.02 -12.54
C ASP A 256 15.65 -8.01 -13.26
N PRO A 257 15.64 -9.29 -12.88
CA PRO A 257 16.59 -10.28 -13.39
C PRO A 257 16.36 -10.64 -14.86
N GLU A 258 15.19 -10.34 -15.43
CA GLU A 258 14.79 -10.76 -16.77
C GLU A 258 14.98 -9.67 -17.82
N ARG A 259 14.51 -8.43 -17.60
CA ARG A 259 14.73 -7.33 -18.57
C ARG A 259 16.01 -6.52 -18.28
N LYS A 260 16.44 -6.47 -17.01
CA LYS A 260 17.58 -5.67 -16.50
C LYS A 260 17.45 -4.17 -16.77
N LEU A 261 16.22 -3.66 -16.75
CA LEU A 261 15.85 -2.25 -16.86
C LEU A 261 15.37 -1.69 -15.50
N GLY A 262 14.89 -2.56 -14.60
CA GLY A 262 14.18 -2.14 -13.40
C GLY A 262 12.73 -1.83 -13.73
N VAL A 263 12.14 -0.85 -13.03
CA VAL A 263 10.81 -0.32 -13.34
C VAL A 263 10.91 1.20 -13.52
N LEU A 264 10.68 1.66 -14.74
CA LEU A 264 10.91 3.05 -15.15
C LEU A 264 9.72 3.95 -14.85
N VAL A 265 10.00 5.24 -14.63
CA VAL A 265 8.95 6.28 -14.57
C VAL A 265 8.24 6.36 -15.93
N GLY A 266 6.92 6.38 -15.92
CA GLY A 266 6.09 6.32 -17.12
C GLY A 266 5.76 4.91 -17.61
N GLU A 267 6.29 3.83 -17.00
CA GLU A 267 5.79 2.48 -17.32
C GLU A 267 4.31 2.32 -16.99
N THR A 268 3.63 1.51 -17.82
CA THR A 268 2.19 1.29 -17.72
C THR A 268 1.77 -0.17 -17.68
N TRP A 269 0.66 -0.44 -16.99
CA TRP A 269 0.11 -1.78 -16.80
C TRP A 269 -1.41 -1.84 -17.02
N GLU A 270 -1.91 -3.00 -17.47
CA GLU A 270 -3.32 -3.31 -17.73
C GLU A 270 -4.17 -3.18 -16.45
N ASP A 271 -3.62 -3.62 -15.29
CA ASP A 271 -4.33 -3.58 -14.02
C ASP A 271 -3.45 -3.64 -12.75
N ARG A 272 -4.13 -3.65 -11.59
CA ARG A 272 -3.55 -3.70 -10.23
C ARG A 272 -2.94 -5.06 -9.85
N MET A 273 -3.13 -6.12 -10.64
CA MET A 273 -2.39 -7.38 -10.50
C MET A 273 -1.07 -7.32 -11.28
N GLU A 274 -1.07 -6.79 -12.50
CA GLU A 274 0.17 -6.63 -13.29
C GLU A 274 1.11 -5.59 -12.63
N CYS A 275 0.58 -4.46 -12.18
CA CYS A 275 1.32 -3.49 -11.36
C CYS A 275 1.88 -4.11 -10.06
N ARG A 276 1.21 -5.14 -9.50
CA ARG A 276 1.71 -5.93 -8.38
C ARG A 276 2.83 -6.89 -8.81
N GLN A 277 2.77 -7.46 -10.01
CA GLN A 277 3.79 -8.37 -10.54
C GLN A 277 5.11 -7.66 -10.80
N TRP A 278 5.08 -6.36 -11.11
CA TRP A 278 6.26 -5.47 -11.19
C TRP A 278 6.64 -4.82 -9.86
N GLY A 279 5.99 -5.15 -8.73
CA GLY A 279 6.33 -4.66 -7.38
C GLY A 279 6.16 -3.15 -7.13
N ALA A 280 5.82 -2.38 -8.16
CA ALA A 280 5.55 -0.95 -8.09
C ALA A 280 4.55 -0.63 -6.97
N HIS A 281 3.47 -1.42 -6.87
CA HIS A 281 2.56 -1.40 -5.73
C HIS A 281 1.95 -2.80 -5.47
N PHE A 282 2.38 -3.47 -4.39
CA PHE A 282 2.02 -4.87 -4.11
C PHE A 282 0.54 -5.16 -3.74
N PRO A 283 -0.24 -4.25 -3.10
CA PRO A 283 -1.67 -4.46 -2.88
C PRO A 283 -2.48 -4.35 -4.18
N HIS A 284 -3.37 -5.32 -4.44
CA HIS A 284 -4.25 -5.29 -5.62
C HIS A 284 -5.62 -4.63 -5.36
N VAL A 285 -5.88 -4.15 -4.13
CA VAL A 285 -7.14 -3.44 -3.75
C VAL A 285 -6.87 -2.20 -2.90
N ALA A 286 -6.09 -2.32 -1.83
CA ALA A 286 -5.84 -1.20 -0.91
C ALA A 286 -5.12 -0.05 -1.62
N GLY A 287 -5.40 1.20 -1.23
CA GLY A 287 -4.72 2.37 -1.79
C GLY A 287 -3.26 2.52 -1.33
N ILE A 288 -2.89 1.95 -0.17
CA ILE A 288 -1.59 2.14 0.48
C ILE A 288 -0.91 0.78 0.68
N CYS A 289 0.39 0.70 0.37
CA CYS A 289 1.29 -0.38 0.78
C CYS A 289 2.18 0.13 1.93
N GLY A 290 2.18 -0.56 3.07
CA GLY A 290 3.00 -0.16 4.21
C GLY A 290 2.71 -0.92 5.50
N GLN A 291 3.57 -0.69 6.50
CA GLN A 291 3.47 -1.20 7.86
C GLN A 291 3.56 -0.03 8.85
N ALA A 292 2.74 -0.03 9.89
CA ALA A 292 2.59 1.08 10.83
C ALA A 292 3.85 1.40 11.66
N ASP A 293 4.77 0.44 11.72
CA ASP A 293 6.04 0.44 12.46
C ASP A 293 7.27 0.57 11.55
N HIS A 294 7.09 0.64 10.23
CA HIS A 294 8.18 0.69 9.25
C HIS A 294 8.05 1.85 8.26
N GLY A 295 6.84 2.15 7.77
CA GLY A 295 6.59 3.14 6.73
C GLY A 295 5.73 2.58 5.59
N ALA A 296 5.34 3.45 4.67
CA ALA A 296 4.66 3.12 3.43
C ALA A 296 5.62 3.18 2.22
N GLN A 297 5.67 2.11 1.43
CA GLN A 297 6.54 2.00 0.26
C GLN A 297 5.89 2.54 -1.02
N SER A 298 4.56 2.50 -1.10
CA SER A 298 3.84 2.96 -2.29
C SER A 298 2.37 3.29 -2.03
N VAL A 299 1.83 4.21 -2.82
CA VAL A 299 0.40 4.55 -2.88
C VAL A 299 -0.16 4.44 -4.29
N ALA A 300 -1.45 4.17 -4.38
CA ALA A 300 -2.23 4.16 -5.61
C ALA A 300 -3.28 5.28 -5.56
N LEU A 301 -3.14 6.24 -6.48
CA LEU A 301 -4.11 7.29 -6.79
C LEU A 301 -5.14 6.73 -7.77
N SER A 302 -6.41 6.61 -7.36
CA SER A 302 -7.46 6.01 -8.20
C SER A 302 -8.82 6.72 -8.12
N GLY A 303 -8.86 7.98 -7.66
CA GLY A 303 -10.10 8.75 -7.45
C GLY A 303 -11.11 7.98 -6.60
N GLY A 304 -10.63 7.53 -5.42
CA GLY A 304 -11.33 6.63 -4.51
C GLY A 304 -11.89 7.30 -3.25
N TYR A 305 -11.47 8.54 -3.00
CA TYR A 305 -12.04 9.47 -2.04
C TYR A 305 -12.40 10.76 -2.79
N GLU A 306 -13.23 11.59 -2.17
CA GLU A 306 -13.67 12.88 -2.74
C GLU A 306 -12.70 14.03 -2.41
N ASP A 307 -11.86 13.83 -1.39
CA ASP A 307 -10.81 14.76 -0.93
C ASP A 307 -9.43 14.50 -1.61
N ASP A 308 -9.37 13.61 -2.61
CA ASP A 308 -8.16 13.32 -3.40
C ASP A 308 -7.95 14.42 -4.48
N GLU A 309 -6.94 15.28 -4.34
CA GLU A 309 -6.52 16.26 -5.37
C GLU A 309 -5.22 15.81 -6.05
N ASP A 310 -5.12 15.87 -7.39
CA ASP A 310 -3.89 15.52 -8.13
C ASP A 310 -3.44 16.66 -9.05
N HIS A 311 -2.29 17.25 -8.74
CA HIS A 311 -1.66 18.37 -9.46
C HIS A 311 -0.37 17.94 -10.20
N GLY A 312 -0.17 16.63 -10.42
CA GLY A 312 0.97 16.09 -11.18
C GLY A 312 2.25 15.95 -10.34
N ASP A 313 2.91 17.07 -10.03
CA ASP A 313 4.14 17.07 -9.22
C ASP A 313 3.87 16.89 -7.72
N TRP A 314 2.68 17.31 -7.28
CA TRP A 314 2.17 17.11 -5.92
C TRP A 314 0.69 16.70 -5.97
N PHE A 315 0.20 16.16 -4.86
CA PHE A 315 -1.19 15.71 -4.71
C PHE A 315 -1.58 15.68 -3.22
N LEU A 316 -2.86 15.84 -2.94
CA LEU A 316 -3.45 15.54 -1.63
C LEU A 316 -3.97 14.09 -1.66
N TYR A 317 -3.65 13.32 -0.63
CA TYR A 317 -3.99 11.90 -0.57
C TYR A 317 -4.83 11.57 0.66
N THR A 318 -6.04 11.08 0.43
CA THR A 318 -6.94 10.73 1.52
C THR A 318 -6.51 9.43 2.19
N GLY A 319 -6.53 9.42 3.52
CA GLY A 319 -6.26 8.21 4.30
C GLY A 319 -7.25 7.08 4.02
N SER A 320 -6.89 5.86 4.43
CA SER A 320 -7.78 4.71 4.35
C SER A 320 -8.73 4.61 5.55
N GLY A 321 -10.01 4.34 5.29
CA GLY A 321 -11.00 4.06 6.33
C GLY A 321 -12.04 5.16 6.50
N GLY A 322 -12.55 5.31 7.73
CA GLY A 322 -13.75 6.13 8.00
C GLY A 322 -15.04 5.61 7.35
N ARG A 323 -15.04 4.38 6.84
CA ARG A 323 -16.10 3.79 6.00
C ARG A 323 -16.66 2.53 6.64
N ASP A 324 -17.99 2.40 6.68
CA ASP A 324 -18.60 1.09 6.92
C ASP A 324 -18.38 0.15 5.71
N LEU A 325 -17.79 -1.01 5.99
CA LEU A 325 -17.51 -2.10 5.04
C LEU A 325 -18.26 -3.40 5.40
N SER A 326 -19.33 -3.30 6.20
CA SER A 326 -20.30 -4.37 6.43
C SER A 326 -20.80 -5.01 5.12
N GLY A 327 -21.29 -6.26 5.18
CA GLY A 327 -21.77 -6.96 3.99
C GLY A 327 -20.68 -7.30 2.96
N ASN A 328 -19.44 -7.56 3.42
CA ASN A 328 -18.30 -7.95 2.56
C ASN A 328 -17.93 -6.90 1.48
N LYS A 329 -18.26 -5.62 1.70
CA LYS A 329 -17.86 -4.51 0.83
C LYS A 329 -16.33 -4.38 0.76
N ARG A 330 -15.82 -3.78 -0.31
CA ARG A 330 -14.38 -3.45 -0.49
C ARG A 330 -14.11 -1.96 -0.44
N THR A 331 -15.09 -1.17 -0.90
CA THR A 331 -15.16 0.28 -0.79
C THR A 331 -16.58 0.66 -0.40
N ASN A 332 -16.73 1.88 0.11
CA ASN A 332 -18.00 2.57 0.29
C ASN A 332 -17.72 4.02 -0.15
N LYS A 333 -18.69 4.72 -0.77
CA LYS A 333 -18.48 6.13 -1.14
C LYS A 333 -18.57 7.03 0.09
N LEU A 334 -19.55 6.75 0.96
CA LEU A 334 -19.83 7.58 2.12
C LEU A 334 -18.81 7.33 3.24
N GLN A 335 -18.19 8.40 3.71
CA GLN A 335 -17.60 8.41 5.05
C GLN A 335 -18.73 8.33 6.10
N SER A 336 -18.53 7.50 7.12
CA SER A 336 -19.50 7.25 8.19
C SER A 336 -18.90 7.43 9.59
N PHE A 337 -17.57 7.50 9.70
CA PHE A 337 -16.84 7.72 10.95
C PHE A 337 -15.53 8.48 10.65
N ASP A 338 -14.93 9.11 11.67
CA ASP A 338 -13.63 9.75 11.54
C ASP A 338 -12.53 8.76 11.11
N GLN A 339 -11.58 9.24 10.32
CA GLN A 339 -10.35 8.50 10.02
C GLN A 339 -9.41 8.50 11.23
N THR A 340 -8.51 7.52 11.31
CA THR A 340 -7.50 7.45 12.37
C THR A 340 -6.10 7.18 11.80
N PHE A 341 -5.08 7.75 12.45
CA PHE A 341 -3.69 7.37 12.23
C PHE A 341 -3.40 6.01 12.87
N THR A 342 -3.80 4.95 12.15
CA THR A 342 -3.50 3.54 12.48
C THR A 342 -3.21 2.75 11.19
N LYS A 343 -2.54 1.61 11.31
CA LYS A 343 -2.27 0.68 10.19
C LYS A 343 -1.59 1.40 9.00
N LEU A 344 -2.23 1.43 7.84
CA LEU A 344 -1.72 2.03 6.60
C LEU A 344 -1.62 3.57 6.68
N ASN A 345 -2.52 4.22 7.43
CA ASN A 345 -2.48 5.66 7.63
C ASN A 345 -1.30 6.05 8.55
N GLU A 346 -0.97 5.18 9.51
CA GLU A 346 0.26 5.34 10.30
C GLU A 346 1.50 5.10 9.43
N ALA A 347 1.48 4.10 8.54
CA ALA A 347 2.59 3.84 7.63
C ALA A 347 2.95 5.06 6.77
N LEU A 348 1.95 5.78 6.22
CA LEU A 348 2.17 7.06 5.53
C LEU A 348 2.71 8.14 6.49
N ARG A 349 2.18 8.24 7.71
CA ARG A 349 2.67 9.19 8.72
C ARG A 349 4.11 8.91 9.15
N VAL A 350 4.55 7.65 9.13
CA VAL A 350 5.94 7.25 9.37
C VAL A 350 6.83 7.65 8.19
N SER A 351 6.46 7.34 6.95
CA SER A 351 7.22 7.80 5.77
C SER A 351 7.36 9.33 5.73
N CYS A 352 6.29 10.05 6.08
CA CYS A 352 6.32 11.50 6.25
C CYS A 352 7.37 11.96 7.27
N LYS A 353 7.31 11.44 8.50
CA LYS A 353 8.22 11.83 9.59
C LYS A 353 9.69 11.44 9.37
N GLN A 354 9.96 10.46 8.53
CA GLN A 354 11.31 9.94 8.26
C GLN A 354 11.86 10.32 6.88
N GLY A 355 11.08 11.02 6.04
CA GLY A 355 11.47 11.36 4.67
C GLY A 355 11.61 10.15 3.73
N TYR A 356 10.92 9.04 4.00
CA TYR A 356 11.07 7.81 3.21
C TYR A 356 10.35 7.92 1.84
N PRO A 357 10.99 7.52 0.73
CA PRO A 357 10.42 7.66 -0.60
C PRO A 357 9.28 6.66 -0.85
N VAL A 358 8.13 7.20 -1.26
CA VAL A 358 6.89 6.47 -1.56
C VAL A 358 6.69 6.42 -3.07
N ARG A 359 6.61 5.23 -3.69
CA ARG A 359 6.29 5.11 -5.13
C ARG A 359 4.81 5.47 -5.37
N VAL A 360 4.51 6.29 -6.38
CA VAL A 360 3.14 6.75 -6.66
C VAL A 360 2.62 6.13 -7.96
N VAL A 361 1.48 5.46 -7.87
CA VAL A 361 0.85 4.72 -8.96
C VAL A 361 -0.48 5.38 -9.31
N ARG A 362 -0.58 6.02 -10.48
CA ARG A 362 -1.79 6.70 -10.96
C ARG A 362 -2.63 5.73 -11.79
N VAL A 363 -3.93 5.62 -11.50
CA VAL A 363 -4.85 4.70 -12.18
C VAL A 363 -5.84 5.49 -13.01
N LEU A 364 -5.65 5.52 -14.34
CA LEU A 364 -6.66 6.08 -15.24
C LEU A 364 -7.84 5.10 -15.35
N ARG A 365 -9.07 5.62 -15.43
CA ARG A 365 -10.28 4.78 -15.58
C ARG A 365 -10.36 4.07 -16.93
N SER A 366 -9.57 4.52 -17.92
CA SER A 366 -9.39 3.89 -19.22
C SER A 366 -8.15 2.96 -19.26
N ALA A 367 -8.22 1.86 -18.50
CA ALA A 367 -7.38 0.64 -18.65
C ALA A 367 -5.84 0.79 -18.61
N ALA A 368 -5.28 1.93 -18.21
CA ALA A 368 -3.85 2.16 -18.08
C ALA A 368 -3.50 2.72 -16.70
N ILE A 369 -2.69 1.96 -15.96
CA ILE A 369 -2.00 2.41 -14.75
C ILE A 369 -0.67 3.03 -15.18
N PHE A 370 -0.25 4.14 -14.57
CA PHE A 370 1.04 4.80 -14.79
C PHE A 370 1.86 4.84 -13.50
N LEU A 371 3.14 4.50 -13.56
CA LEU A 371 4.08 4.79 -12.47
C LEU A 371 4.63 6.21 -12.59
N PHE A 372 4.54 7.00 -11.52
CA PHE A 372 5.26 8.26 -11.39
C PHE A 372 6.03 8.25 -10.06
N VAL A 373 7.36 8.20 -10.11
CA VAL A 373 8.17 8.22 -8.88
C VAL A 373 8.39 9.67 -8.45
N VAL A 374 7.37 10.28 -7.87
CA VAL A 374 7.56 11.50 -7.07
C VAL A 374 8.32 11.09 -5.81
N ILE A 375 9.53 11.64 -5.61
CA ILE A 375 10.18 11.59 -4.30
C ILE A 375 9.47 12.61 -3.41
N MET A 376 8.34 12.22 -2.82
CA MET A 376 7.59 13.11 -1.94
C MET A 376 8.37 13.41 -0.66
N ILE A 377 8.99 14.59 -0.60
CA ILE A 377 9.30 15.24 0.67
C ILE A 377 7.96 15.70 1.25
N LEU A 378 7.35 14.83 2.06
CA LEU A 378 6.07 15.08 2.73
C LEU A 378 6.26 16.15 3.82
N HIS A 379 6.25 17.42 3.41
CA HIS A 379 6.33 18.56 4.32
C HIS A 379 5.19 18.53 5.35
N HIS A 380 5.55 18.66 6.62
CA HIS A 380 4.59 18.71 7.71
C HIS A 380 3.91 20.08 7.74
N GLY A 381 2.82 20.24 6.97
CA GLY A 381 1.90 21.35 7.16
C GLY A 381 1.45 21.41 8.62
N GLN A 382 1.41 22.60 9.19
CA GLN A 382 0.74 22.85 10.47
C GLN A 382 -0.64 23.43 10.17
N GLY A 383 -1.66 22.66 10.50
CA GLY A 383 -3.09 22.98 10.45
C GLY A 383 -3.82 22.21 11.53
#